data_AF-A0AAD1RD76-F1
#
_entry.id   AF-A0AAD1RD76-F1
#
_cell.length_a   1.000
_cell.length_b   1.000
_cell.length_c   1.000
_cell.angle_alpha   90.00
_cell.angle_beta   90.00
_cell.angle_gamma   90.00
#
_symmetry.space_group_name_H-M   'P 1'
#
loop_
_entity.id
_entity.type
_entity.pdbx_description
1 polymer ?
#
loop_
_entity_poly.entity_id
_entity_poly.type
_entity_poly.pdbx_seq_one_letter_code
_entity_poly.pdbx_strand_id
1 'polypeptide(L)'
;MEKALSIRREDTLCERNRTLESHTSAPTFITKYNHQALKIQKILKKHWEILKSDPTLSKFLGHQPQIIFTRAPDLQLTLASTIKSPSTTR
;
A
#
# COMPACT_ATOMS: atom_id res chain seq x y z
N MET A 1 -25.10 -8.94 26.07
CA MET A 1 -24.05 -7.90 26.21
C MET A 1 -22.83 -8.38 25.43
N GLU A 2 -22.62 -7.88 24.21
CA GLU A 2 -21.41 -8.16 23.43
C GLU A 2 -20.24 -7.39 24.05
N LYS A 3 -19.21 -8.09 24.51
CA LYS A 3 -17.97 -7.47 24.99
C LYS A 3 -17.00 -7.37 23.80
N ALA A 4 -16.61 -6.17 23.43
CA ALA A 4 -15.54 -5.96 22.47
C ALA A 4 -14.24 -6.60 23.03
N LEU A 5 -13.67 -7.56 22.31
CA LEU A 5 -12.40 -8.17 22.66
C LEU A 5 -11.28 -7.14 22.38
N SER A 6 -10.61 -6.71 23.44
CA SER A 6 -9.42 -5.85 23.35
C SER A 6 -8.25 -6.72 22.86
N ILE A 7 -8.11 -6.83 21.54
CA ILE A 7 -6.97 -7.50 20.91
C ILE A 7 -5.71 -6.71 21.26
N ARG A 8 -4.66 -7.40 21.71
CA ARG A 8 -3.40 -6.74 22.07
C ARG A 8 -2.66 -6.34 20.80
N ARG A 9 -1.90 -5.25 20.88
CA ARG A 9 -1.21 -4.67 19.71
C ARG A 9 -0.25 -5.69 19.10
N GLU A 10 0.40 -6.48 19.93
CA GLU A 10 1.38 -7.50 19.57
C GLU A 10 0.75 -8.61 18.71
N ASP A 11 -0.51 -8.96 18.98
CA ASP A 11 -1.22 -10.03 18.27
C ASP A 11 -1.51 -9.64 16.81
N THR A 12 -1.73 -8.35 16.55
CA THR A 12 -1.97 -7.84 15.19
C THR A 12 -0.73 -7.79 14.30
N LEU A 13 0.47 -7.88 14.89
CA LEU A 13 1.74 -7.78 14.16
C LEU A 13 2.19 -9.13 13.58
N CYS A 14 1.69 -10.25 14.11
CA CYS A 14 2.22 -11.58 13.81
C CYS A 14 1.54 -12.31 12.64
N GLU A 15 0.27 -12.02 12.32
CA GLU A 15 -0.52 -12.83 11.38
C GLU A 15 -0.25 -12.59 9.87
N ARG A 16 0.62 -11.63 9.52
CA ARG A 16 0.92 -11.31 8.10
C ARG A 16 2.29 -11.77 7.60
N ASN A 17 2.88 -12.80 8.22
CA ASN A 17 4.03 -13.51 7.65
C ASN A 17 3.60 -14.52 6.56
N ARG A 18 2.89 -14.07 5.51
CA ARG A 18 2.73 -14.86 4.28
C ARG A 18 3.68 -14.30 3.21
N THR A 19 4.59 -15.16 2.77
CA THR A 19 5.56 -15.01 1.67
C THR A 19 6.73 -14.04 1.92
N LEU A 20 7.63 -14.47 2.81
CA LEU A 20 9.04 -14.05 2.86
C LEU A 20 9.81 -14.72 1.71
N GLU A 21 9.58 -14.28 0.46
CA GLU A 21 10.52 -14.55 -0.65
C GLU A 21 10.71 -13.28 -1.49
N SER A 22 11.54 -12.35 -1.00
CA SER A 22 12.64 -11.74 -1.76
C SER A 22 13.37 -10.75 -0.84
N HIS A 23 14.54 -11.12 -0.33
CA HIS A 23 15.33 -10.33 0.63
C HIS A 23 16.12 -9.18 0.00
N THR A 24 15.75 -8.66 -1.17
CA THR A 24 16.62 -7.72 -1.91
C THR A 24 15.94 -6.48 -2.46
N SER A 25 14.61 -6.39 -2.45
CA SER A 25 13.90 -5.23 -3.01
C SER A 25 13.09 -4.50 -1.94
N ALA A 26 13.15 -3.17 -1.97
CA ALA A 26 12.26 -2.33 -1.18
C ALA A 26 10.78 -2.68 -1.46
N PRO A 27 9.92 -2.71 -0.43
CA PRO A 27 8.51 -2.97 -0.64
C PRO A 27 7.90 -1.89 -1.55
N THR A 28 7.24 -2.33 -2.62
CA THR A 28 6.69 -1.43 -3.65
C THR A 28 5.17 -1.41 -3.59
N PHE A 29 4.61 -0.21 -3.39
CA PHE A 29 3.18 0.06 -3.39
C PHE A 29 2.77 0.69 -4.72
N ILE A 30 1.98 -0.04 -5.50
CA ILE A 30 1.42 0.46 -6.75
C ILE A 30 0.00 0.96 -6.47
N THR A 31 -0.26 2.25 -6.73
CA THR A 31 -1.57 2.86 -6.46
C THR A 31 -1.93 3.90 -7.51
N LYS A 32 -3.18 4.34 -7.57
CA LYS A 32 -3.60 5.46 -8.42
C LYS A 32 -3.06 6.77 -7.87
N TYR A 33 -2.78 7.73 -8.75
CA TYR A 33 -2.37 9.05 -8.31
C TYR A 33 -3.45 9.73 -7.44
N ASN A 34 -3.04 10.19 -6.25
CA ASN A 34 -3.85 10.99 -5.34
C ASN A 34 -2.92 12.01 -4.66
N HIS A 35 -3.35 13.27 -4.58
CA HIS A 35 -2.60 14.33 -3.89
C HIS A 35 -2.26 13.98 -2.43
N GLN A 36 -3.15 13.29 -1.71
CA GLN A 36 -2.88 12.85 -0.34
C GLN A 36 -1.76 11.80 -0.31
N ALA A 37 -1.78 10.83 -1.22
CA ALA A 37 -0.74 9.81 -1.32
C ALA A 37 0.63 10.42 -1.67
N LEU A 38 0.66 11.44 -2.54
CA LEU A 38 1.88 12.19 -2.85
C LEU A 38 2.44 12.92 -1.61
N LYS A 39 1.57 13.53 -0.79
CA LYS A 39 1.98 14.16 0.47
C LYS A 39 2.57 13.13 1.44
N ILE A 40 1.94 11.97 1.58
CA ILE A 40 2.42 10.87 2.42
C ILE A 40 3.79 10.38 1.92
N GLN A 41 3.98 10.20 0.62
CA GLN A 41 5.27 9.81 0.04
C GLN A 41 6.38 10.82 0.39
N LYS A 42 6.10 12.12 0.35
CA LYS A 42 7.05 13.17 0.73
C LYS A 42 7.42 13.10 2.21
N ILE A 43 6.44 12.90 3.08
CA ILE A 43 6.64 12.77 4.54
C ILE A 43 7.49 11.54 4.83
N LEU A 44 7.12 10.38 4.27
CA LEU A 44 7.88 9.14 4.40
C LEU A 44 9.33 9.30 3.94
N LYS A 45 9.54 9.90 2.76
CA LYS A 45 10.90 10.13 2.23
C LYS A 45 11.73 11.06 3.11
N LYS A 46 11.12 12.09 3.68
CA LYS A 46 11.83 13.07 4.53
C LYS A 46 12.14 12.51 5.92
N HIS A 47 11.27 11.67 6.46
CA HIS A 47 11.31 11.27 7.88
C HIS A 47 11.59 9.78 8.10
N TRP A 48 11.97 9.03 7.05
CA TRP A 48 12.26 7.60 7.18
C TRP A 48 13.37 7.30 8.18
N GLU A 49 14.44 8.09 8.18
CA GLU A 49 15.57 7.89 9.08
C GLU A 49 15.19 8.17 10.55
N ILE A 50 14.21 9.04 10.80
CA ILE A 50 13.65 9.23 12.15
C ILE A 50 12.94 7.95 12.60
N LEU A 51 12.16 7.32 11.72
CA LEU A 51 11.49 6.05 12.03
C LEU A 51 12.50 4.92 12.30
N LYS A 52 13.64 4.90 11.58
CA LYS A 52 14.74 3.96 11.85
C LYS A 52 15.51 4.25 13.13
N SER A 53 15.54 5.50 13.59
CA SER A 53 16.20 5.83 14.85
C SER A 53 15.44 5.34 16.09
N ASP A 54 14.16 5.00 15.93
CA ASP A 54 13.34 4.47 17.01
C ASP A 54 13.75 3.02 17.36
N PRO A 55 14.10 2.70 18.62
CA PRO A 55 14.63 1.40 19.03
C PRO A 55 13.59 0.28 19.00
N THR A 56 12.30 0.63 19.00
CA THR A 56 11.19 -0.33 18.92
C THR A 56 10.83 -0.61 17.48
N LEU A 57 10.66 0.44 16.68
CA LEU A 57 10.21 0.34 15.29
C LEU A 57 11.32 -0.16 14.35
N SER A 58 12.58 0.22 14.58
CA SER A 58 13.71 -0.20 13.74
C SER A 58 13.84 -1.71 13.58
N LYS A 59 13.43 -2.50 14.58
CA LYS A 59 13.42 -3.97 14.53
C LYS A 59 12.45 -4.54 13.49
N PHE A 60 11.44 -3.77 13.12
CA PHE A 60 10.39 -4.17 12.18
C PHE A 60 10.46 -3.43 10.85
N LEU A 61 11.20 -2.33 10.80
CA LEU A 61 11.34 -1.50 9.60
C LEU A 61 12.47 -2.04 8.71
N GLY A 62 12.12 -2.44 7.50
CA GLY A 62 13.08 -2.81 6.46
C GLY A 62 13.54 -1.62 5.61
N HIS A 63 13.67 -1.85 4.31
CA HIS A 63 13.95 -0.79 3.35
C HIS A 63 12.80 0.21 3.26
N GLN A 64 13.13 1.46 2.94
CA GLN A 64 12.13 2.50 2.70
C GLN A 64 11.20 2.06 1.57
N PRO A 65 9.87 2.08 1.77
CA PRO A 65 8.95 1.66 0.75
C PRO A 65 8.96 2.63 -0.44
N GLN A 66 8.78 2.06 -1.64
CA GLN A 66 8.57 2.83 -2.86
C GLN A 66 7.08 2.92 -3.16
N ILE A 67 6.59 4.13 -3.45
CA ILE A 67 5.20 4.35 -3.90
C ILE A 67 5.26 4.74 -5.37
N ILE A 68 4.62 3.95 -6.22
CA ILE A 68 4.53 4.15 -7.66
C ILE A 68 3.09 4.46 -8.01
N PHE A 69 2.88 5.57 -8.74
CA PHE A 69 1.57 5.95 -9.21
C PHE A 69 1.31 5.38 -10.61
N THR A 70 0.22 4.63 -10.75
CA THR A 70 -0.26 4.22 -12.06
C THR A 70 -0.77 5.43 -12.83
N ARG A 71 -0.61 5.40 -14.15
CA ARG A 71 -1.20 6.41 -15.02
C ARG A 71 -2.71 6.38 -14.89
N ALA A 72 -3.34 7.55 -15.00
CA ALA A 72 -4.77 7.61 -15.21
C ALA A 72 -5.12 6.84 -16.49
N PRO A 73 -6.27 6.16 -16.56
CA PRO A 73 -6.71 5.52 -17.78
C PRO A 73 -6.84 6.58 -18.87
N ASP A 74 -6.24 6.31 -20.04
CA ASP A 74 -6.39 7.20 -21.18
C ASP A 74 -7.85 7.20 -21.65
N LEU A 75 -8.32 8.36 -22.14
CA LEU A 75 -9.68 8.53 -22.64
C LEU A 75 -10.03 7.45 -23.69
N GLN A 76 -9.07 7.09 -24.54
CA GLN A 76 -9.21 6.03 -25.54
C GLN A 76 -9.48 4.66 -24.92
N LEU A 77 -8.81 4.31 -23.82
CA LEU A 77 -9.03 3.06 -23.10
C LEU A 77 -10.40 3.04 -22.42
N THR A 78 -10.82 4.16 -21.86
CA THR A 78 -12.16 4.30 -21.27
C THR A 78 -13.24 4.10 -22.32
N LEU A 79 -13.15 4.79 -23.47
CA LEU A 79 -14.14 4.69 -24.55
C LEU A 79 -14.17 3.28 -25.18
N ALA A 80 -13.00 2.65 -25.38
CA ALA A 80 -12.93 1.29 -25.91
C ALA A 80 -13.56 0.25 -24.97
N SER A 81 -13.54 0.47 -23.66
CA SER A 81 -14.20 -0.40 -22.68
C SER A 81 -15.73 -0.29 -22.71
N THR A 82 -16.25 0.90 -22.99
CA THR A 82 -17.71 1.17 -23.09
C THR A 82 -18.31 0.56 -24.36
N ILE A 83 -17.55 0.50 -25.46
CA ILE A 83 -18.04 -0.05 -26.73
C ILE A 83 -18.09 -1.60 -26.69
N LYS A 84 -17.29 -2.23 -25.84
CA LYS A 84 -17.18 -3.70 -25.77
C LYS A 84 -18.15 -4.40 -24.82
N SER A 85 -19.01 -3.69 -24.07
CA SER A 85 -20.08 -4.35 -23.31
C SER A 85 -21.18 -4.80 -24.27
N PRO A 86 -21.35 -6.10 -24.55
CA PRO A 86 -22.48 -6.57 -25.33
C PRO A 86 -23.70 -6.48 -24.40
N SER A 87 -24.71 -5.72 -24.81
CA SER A 87 -26.05 -5.87 -24.28
C SER A 87 -26.53 -7.29 -24.59
N THR A 88 -26.33 -8.22 -23.66
CA THR A 88 -27.04 -9.50 -23.67
C THR A 88 -28.50 -9.20 -23.35
N THR A 89 -29.28 -8.93 -24.40
CA THR A 89 -30.74 -8.98 -24.35
C THR A 89 -31.13 -10.35 -24.87
N ARG A 90 -31.70 -11.18 -24.00
CA ARG A 90 -32.37 -12.44 -24.36
C ARG A 90 -33.82 -12.34 -23.94
#